data_AF-A0A1F8TJ55-F1
#
_entry.id   AF-A0A1F8TJ55-F1
#
_cell.length_a   1.000
_cell.length_b   1.000
_cell.length_c   1.000
_cell.angle_alpha   90.00
_cell.angle_beta   90.00
_cell.angle_gamma   90.00
#
_symmetry.space_group_name_H-M   'P 1'
#
loop_
_entity.id
_entity.type
_entity.pdbx_description
1 polymer ?
#
loop_
_entity_poly.entity_id
_entity_poly.type
_entity_poly.pdbx_seq_one_letter_code
_entity_poly.pdbx_strand_id
1 'polypeptide(L)'
;MSRSALRTSIIVLGLITAIVHLVLLNLGYIMQTGRPDILFTLNGLGYLGLLGAFIINPGFLAGQRRLLHYAFIAYTAITILAFLAMGDTGLGGKPFNPVGWVTKIDEVLLILALWRNNSLETAA
;
A
#
# COMPACT_ATOMS: atom_id res chain seq x y z
N MET A 1 -1.79 -5.27 20.58
CA MET A 1 -2.78 -5.74 19.58
C MET A 1 -2.67 -7.25 19.44
N SER A 2 -3.79 -7.96 19.31
CA SER A 2 -3.81 -9.39 18.99
C SER A 2 -3.40 -9.64 17.54
N ARG A 3 -3.01 -10.88 17.20
CA ARG A 3 -2.71 -11.27 15.80
C ARG A 3 -3.90 -11.04 14.87
N SER A 4 -5.12 -11.33 15.34
CA SER A 4 -6.35 -11.08 14.59
C SER A 4 -6.54 -9.58 14.30
N ALA A 5 -6.35 -8.72 15.30
CA ALA A 5 -6.45 -7.28 15.11
C ALA A 5 -5.44 -6.75 14.09
N LEU A 6 -4.18 -7.21 14.15
CA LEU A 6 -3.15 -6.83 13.18
C LEU A 6 -3.50 -7.29 11.76
N ARG A 7 -3.99 -8.52 11.61
CA ARG A 7 -4.44 -9.04 10.31
C ARG A 7 -5.56 -8.19 9.74
N THR A 8 -6.56 -7.83 10.54
CA THR A 8 -7.64 -6.93 10.12
C THR A 8 -7.11 -5.56 9.74
N SER A 9 -6.20 -4.98 10.53
CA SER A 9 -5.56 -3.70 10.20
C SER A 9 -4.82 -3.76 8.87
N ILE A 10 -4.01 -4.80 8.61
CA ILE A 10 -3.29 -4.96 7.33
C ILE A 10 -4.26 -5.02 6.16
N ILE A 11 -5.38 -5.75 6.31
CA ILE A 11 -6.40 -5.85 5.27
C ILE A 11 -7.05 -4.49 5.01
N VAL A 12 -7.49 -3.80 6.06
CA VAL A 12 -8.18 -2.51 5.93
C VAL A 12 -7.25 -1.46 5.33
N LEU A 13 -6.05 -1.28 5.89
CA LEU A 13 -5.06 -0.31 5.42
C LEU A 13 -4.65 -0.63 3.98
N GLY A 14 -4.32 -1.89 3.67
CA GLY A 14 -3.96 -2.31 2.32
C GLY A 14 -5.06 -2.08 1.28
N LEU A 15 -6.34 -2.29 1.65
CA LEU A 15 -7.48 -1.99 0.77
C LEU A 15 -7.64 -0.48 0.56
N ILE A 16 -7.51 0.33 1.63
CA ILE A 16 -7.56 1.79 1.53
C ILE A 16 -6.48 2.27 0.56
N THR A 17 -5.23 1.86 0.77
CA THR A 17 -4.12 2.24 -0.11
C THR A 17 -4.37 1.82 -1.56
N ALA A 18 -4.86 0.59 -1.79
CA ALA A 18 -5.17 0.08 -3.13
C ALA A 18 -6.27 0.91 -3.82
N ILE A 19 -7.35 1.23 -3.10
CA ILE A 19 -8.47 2.03 -3.62
C ILE A 19 -8.01 3.44 -3.95
N VAL A 20 -7.18 4.06 -3.10
CA VAL A 20 -6.65 5.40 -3.39
C VAL A 20 -5.89 5.40 -4.72
N HIS A 21 -5.01 4.41 -4.94
CA HIS A 21 -4.23 4.34 -6.17
C HIS A 21 -5.06 3.99 -7.41
N LEU A 22 -5.94 2.98 -7.31
CA LEU A 22 -6.75 2.53 -8.45
C LEU A 22 -7.87 3.47 -8.83
N VAL A 23 -8.48 4.13 -7.84
CA VAL A 23 -9.70 4.91 -8.04
C VAL A 23 -9.42 6.39 -7.86
N LEU A 24 -8.98 6.80 -6.68
CA LEU A 24 -8.98 8.22 -6.32
C LEU A 24 -7.94 9.02 -7.12
N LEU A 25 -6.70 8.52 -7.19
CA LEU A 25 -5.62 9.15 -7.95
C LEU A 25 -5.87 9.05 -9.46
N ASN A 26 -6.31 7.89 -9.94
CA ASN A 26 -6.63 7.68 -11.35
C ASN A 26 -7.79 8.57 -11.82
N LEU A 27 -8.86 8.71 -11.03
CA LEU A 27 -9.98 9.59 -11.38
C LEU A 27 -9.52 11.04 -11.50
N GLY A 28 -8.71 11.51 -10.54
CA GLY A 28 -8.12 12.84 -10.60
C GLY A 28 -7.22 13.04 -11.82
N TYR A 29 -6.46 12.02 -12.20
CA TYR A 29 -5.58 12.05 -13.36
C TYR A 29 -6.35 11.99 -14.70
N ILE A 30 -7.42 11.20 -14.78
CA ILE A 30 -8.33 11.13 -15.93
C ILE A 30 -8.99 12.48 -16.16
N MET A 31 -9.47 13.15 -15.10
CA MET A 31 -10.08 14.48 -15.21
C MET A 31 -9.11 15.53 -15.80
N GLN A 32 -7.80 15.34 -15.67
CA GLN A 32 -6.78 16.26 -16.18
C GLN A 32 -6.26 15.88 -17.57
N THR A 33 -6.14 14.57 -17.86
CA THR A 33 -5.41 14.07 -19.04
C THR A 33 -6.27 13.25 -20.01
N GLY A 34 -7.51 12.93 -19.64
CA GLY A 34 -8.43 12.10 -20.42
C GLY A 34 -8.13 10.60 -20.39
N ARG A 35 -7.12 10.14 -19.63
CA ARG A 35 -6.70 8.73 -19.55
C ARG A 35 -6.24 8.37 -18.14
N PRO A 36 -6.25 7.08 -17.73
CA PRO A 36 -5.69 6.65 -16.45
C PRO A 36 -4.16 6.75 -16.43
N ASP A 37 -3.60 6.91 -15.23
CA ASP A 37 -2.16 6.87 -15.02
C ASP A 37 -1.71 5.42 -14.84
N ILE A 38 -0.71 5.01 -15.63
CA ILE A 38 -0.22 3.64 -15.63
C ILE A 38 0.46 3.32 -14.29
N LEU A 39 1.22 4.25 -13.72
CA LEU A 39 1.95 4.01 -12.47
C LEU A 39 1.01 3.92 -11.27
N PHE A 40 -0.01 4.79 -11.17
CA PHE A 40 -1.03 4.66 -10.13
C PHE A 40 -1.83 3.36 -10.26
N THR A 41 -2.15 2.96 -11.49
CA THR A 41 -2.85 1.69 -11.74
C THR A 41 -2.01 0.50 -11.30
N LEU A 42 -0.74 0.44 -11.73
CA LEU A 42 0.19 -0.62 -11.32
C LEU A 42 0.41 -0.62 -9.81
N ASN A 43 0.50 0.57 -9.19
CA ASN A 43 0.66 0.68 -7.75
C ASN A 43 -0.48 0.00 -7.00
N GLY A 44 -1.72 0.36 -7.33
CA GLY A 44 -2.87 -0.22 -6.67
C GLY A 44 -3.10 -1.71 -6.98
N LEU A 45 -2.77 -2.16 -8.20
CA LEU A 45 -2.75 -3.61 -8.51
C LEU A 45 -1.70 -4.36 -7.70
N GLY A 46 -0.50 -3.80 -7.50
CA GLY A 46 0.51 -4.43 -6.65
C GLY A 46 0.09 -4.52 -5.19
N TYR A 47 -0.60 -3.51 -4.66
CA TYR A 47 -1.22 -3.58 -3.33
C TYR A 47 -2.25 -4.71 -3.24
N LEU A 48 -3.16 -4.83 -4.21
CA LEU A 48 -4.13 -5.92 -4.25
C LEU A 48 -3.47 -7.29 -4.39
N GLY A 49 -2.42 -7.40 -5.21
CA GLY A 49 -1.68 -8.65 -5.39
C GLY A 49 -1.00 -9.11 -4.10
N LEU A 50 -0.27 -8.20 -3.43
CA LEU A 50 0.40 -8.48 -2.16
C LEU A 50 -0.59 -8.76 -1.03
N LEU A 51 -1.69 -8.00 -0.99
CA LEU A 51 -2.75 -8.23 -0.01
C LEU A 51 -3.49 -9.56 -0.25
N GLY A 52 -3.77 -9.90 -1.52
CA GLY A 52 -4.35 -11.18 -1.90
C GLY A 52 -3.45 -12.34 -1.49
N ALA A 53 -2.14 -12.23 -1.76
CA ALA A 53 -1.15 -13.20 -1.30
C ALA A 53 -1.12 -13.32 0.24
N PHE A 54 -1.25 -12.20 0.96
CA PHE A 54 -1.28 -12.18 2.43
C PHE A 54 -2.54 -12.85 3.00
N ILE A 55 -3.70 -12.67 2.36
CA ILE A 55 -4.97 -13.25 2.81
C ILE A 55 -5.02 -14.75 2.49
N ILE A 56 -4.72 -15.12 1.24
CA ILE A 56 -4.89 -16.48 0.70
C ILE A 56 -3.77 -17.39 1.21
N ASN A 57 -2.57 -16.86 1.42
CA ASN A 57 -1.37 -17.61 1.80
C ASN A 57 -1.15 -18.82 0.86
N PRO A 58 -0.86 -18.56 -0.43
CA PRO A 58 -0.78 -19.62 -1.43
C PRO A 58 0.33 -20.63 -1.08
N GLY A 59 0.11 -21.90 -1.42
CA GLY A 59 0.99 -23.01 -1.03
C GLY A 59 2.45 -22.86 -1.47
N PHE A 60 2.73 -22.18 -2.59
CA PHE A 60 4.11 -21.92 -3.04
C PHE A 60 4.87 -20.91 -2.15
N LEU A 61 4.17 -20.13 -1.33
CA LEU A 61 4.75 -19.26 -0.30
C LEU A 61 4.74 -19.91 1.09
N ALA A 62 4.36 -21.20 1.20
CA ALA A 62 4.44 -21.92 2.46
C ALA A 62 5.89 -21.90 2.99
N GLY A 63 6.05 -21.51 4.26
CA GLY A 63 7.37 -21.31 4.87
C GLY A 63 8.08 -19.99 4.50
N GLN A 64 7.58 -19.24 3.50
CA GLN A 64 8.14 -17.97 3.05
C GLN A 64 7.29 -16.75 3.44
N ARG A 65 6.40 -16.89 4.43
CA ARG A 65 5.53 -15.79 4.90
C ARG A 65 6.30 -14.54 5.29
N ARG A 66 7.50 -14.70 5.83
CA ARG A 66 8.39 -13.58 6.16
C ARG A 66 8.83 -12.79 4.94
N LEU A 67 9.12 -13.47 3.83
CA LEU A 67 9.46 -12.82 2.57
C LEU A 67 8.28 -12.01 2.05
N LEU A 68 7.06 -12.54 2.13
CA LEU A 68 5.85 -11.81 1.74
C LEU A 68 5.66 -10.52 2.55
N HIS A 69 5.87 -10.57 3.87
CA HIS A 69 5.79 -9.37 4.71
C HIS A 69 6.83 -8.32 4.32
N TYR A 70 8.08 -8.72 4.10
CA TYR A 70 9.12 -7.78 3.68
C TYR A 70 8.90 -7.25 2.27
N ALA A 71 8.41 -8.07 1.35
CA ALA A 71 8.02 -7.61 0.01
C ALA A 71 6.93 -6.56 0.10
N PHE A 72 5.91 -6.79 0.95
CA PHE A 72 4.84 -5.83 1.17
C PHE A 72 5.37 -4.54 1.81
N ILE A 73 6.19 -4.63 2.86
CA ILE A 73 6.82 -3.47 3.48
C ILE A 73 7.69 -2.68 2.49
N ALA A 74 8.54 -3.36 1.72
CA ALA A 74 9.44 -2.73 0.76
C ALA A 74 8.65 -2.04 -0.36
N TYR A 75 7.61 -2.69 -0.87
CA TYR A 75 6.72 -2.10 -1.86
C TYR A 75 6.06 -0.83 -1.34
N THR A 76 5.48 -0.87 -0.15
CA THR A 76 4.88 0.30 0.50
C THR A 76 5.90 1.41 0.76
N ALA A 77 7.12 1.06 1.17
CA ALA A 77 8.18 2.05 1.37
C ALA A 77 8.58 2.74 0.05
N ILE A 78 8.62 2.00 -1.06
CA ILE A 78 8.90 2.57 -2.39
C ILE A 78 7.82 3.58 -2.79
N THR A 79 6.53 3.31 -2.53
CA THR A 79 5.47 4.28 -2.87
C THR A 79 5.54 5.55 -2.02
N ILE A 80 5.99 5.44 -0.76
CA ILE A 80 6.26 6.61 0.09
C ILE A 80 7.42 7.43 -0.50
N LEU A 81 8.56 6.77 -0.77
CA LEU A 81 9.76 7.44 -1.30
C LEU A 81 9.50 8.09 -2.66
N ALA A 82 8.77 7.41 -3.55
CA ALA A 82 8.39 7.97 -4.84
C ALA A 82 7.54 9.24 -4.68
N PHE A 83 6.58 9.25 -3.75
CA PHE A 83 5.79 10.44 -3.45
C PHE A 83 6.65 11.61 -2.96
N LEU A 84 7.58 11.35 -2.04
CA LEU A 84 8.49 12.39 -1.53
C LEU A 84 9.42 12.92 -2.64
N ALA A 85 9.91 12.04 -3.52
CA ALA A 85 10.77 12.42 -4.64
C ALA A 85 10.07 13.24 -5.72
N MET A 86 8.77 12.99 -5.96
CA MET A 86 7.95 13.80 -6.88
C MET A 86 7.61 15.18 -6.30
N GLY A 87 7.82 15.39 -5.00
CA GLY A 87 7.83 16.70 -4.36
C GLY A 87 6.47 17.38 -4.28
N ASP A 88 5.52 16.83 -3.51
CA ASP A 88 4.17 17.36 -3.15
C ASP A 88 3.46 18.23 -4.21
N THR A 89 3.75 18.02 -5.51
CA THR A 89 2.98 18.60 -6.59
C THR A 89 1.72 17.79 -6.63
N GLY A 90 0.64 18.31 -6.05
CA GLY A 90 -0.63 17.60 -6.04
C GLY A 90 -1.17 17.32 -7.44
N LEU A 91 -2.32 16.66 -7.49
CA LEU A 91 -3.12 16.55 -8.71
C LEU A 91 -3.30 17.98 -9.31
N GLY A 92 -2.66 18.25 -10.46
CA GLY A 92 -2.74 19.54 -11.16
C GLY A 92 -1.67 20.57 -10.83
N GLY A 93 -0.53 20.20 -10.22
CA GLY A 93 0.61 21.12 -9.99
C GLY A 93 0.38 22.16 -8.89
N LYS A 94 -0.59 21.93 -8.00
CA LYS A 94 -0.86 22.81 -6.85
C LYS A 94 0.09 22.51 -5.69
N PRO A 95 0.46 23.52 -4.89
CA PRO A 95 1.48 23.40 -3.84
C PRO A 95 1.07 22.63 -2.57
N PHE A 96 0.05 21.76 -2.62
CA PHE A 96 -0.30 20.88 -1.48
C PHE A 96 -1.24 19.74 -1.93
N ASN A 97 -0.90 18.50 -1.58
CA ASN A 97 -1.73 17.31 -1.85
C ASN A 97 -2.23 16.63 -0.55
N PRO A 98 -3.39 17.04 0.00
CA PRO A 98 -3.94 16.43 1.22
C PRO A 98 -4.14 14.92 1.09
N VAL A 99 -4.63 14.46 -0.06
CA VAL A 99 -4.87 13.02 -0.32
C VAL A 99 -3.56 12.25 -0.29
N GLY A 100 -2.51 12.80 -0.89
CA GLY A 100 -1.16 12.23 -0.87
C GLY A 100 -0.67 12.01 0.55
N TRP A 101 -0.68 13.05 1.39
CA TRP A 101 -0.22 12.98 2.78
C TRP A 101 -1.02 12.02 3.64
N VAL A 102 -2.36 12.04 3.55
CA VAL A 102 -3.21 11.08 4.27
C VAL A 102 -2.91 9.64 3.85
N THR A 103 -2.67 9.41 2.56
CA THR A 103 -2.27 8.10 2.05
C THR A 103 -0.90 7.68 2.57
N LYS A 104 0.07 8.59 2.69
CA LYS A 104 1.37 8.26 3.30
C LYS A 104 1.24 7.85 4.76
N ILE A 105 0.32 8.47 5.52
CA ILE A 105 0.05 8.06 6.91
C ILE A 105 -0.53 6.64 6.94
N ASP A 106 -1.51 6.34 6.09
CA ASP A 106 -2.09 5.00 5.92
C ASP A 106 -1.02 3.95 5.57
N GLU A 107 -0.14 4.26 4.62
CA GLU A 107 0.99 3.42 4.21
C GLU A 107 2.01 3.18 5.35
N VAL A 108 2.33 4.21 6.14
CA VAL A 108 3.19 4.06 7.33
C VAL A 108 2.55 3.14 8.35
N LEU A 109 1.25 3.31 8.63
CA LEU A 109 0.52 2.43 9.54
C LEU A 109 0.49 0.98 9.02
N LEU A 110 0.37 0.79 7.71
CA LEU A 110 0.43 -0.52 7.07
C LEU A 110 1.80 -1.19 7.28
N ILE A 111 2.90 -0.45 7.08
CA ILE A 111 4.26 -0.95 7.34
C ILE A 111 4.40 -1.38 8.80
N LEU A 112 3.94 -0.55 9.75
CA LEU A 112 4.03 -0.86 11.17
C LEU A 112 3.21 -2.11 11.54
N ALA A 113 2.02 -2.26 10.96
CA ALA A 113 1.16 -3.43 11.17
C ALA A 113 1.80 -4.71 10.60
N LEU A 114 2.36 -4.65 9.38
CA LEU A 114 3.08 -5.76 8.74
C LEU A 114 4.31 -6.18 9.54
N TRP A 115 5.12 -5.20 9.98
CA TRP A 115 6.32 -5.46 10.78
C TRP A 115 5.95 -6.14 12.10
N ARG A 116 4.92 -5.65 12.78
CA ARG A 116 4.47 -6.23 14.05
C ARG A 116 3.88 -7.63 13.85
N ASN A 117 3.09 -7.85 12.80
CA ASN A 117 2.54 -9.17 12.50
C ASN A 117 3.66 -10.20 12.23
N ASN A 118 4.63 -9.84 11.38
CA ASN A 118 5.78 -10.68 11.08
C ASN A 118 6.59 -11.03 12.34
N SER A 119 6.83 -10.05 13.22
CA SER A 119 7.58 -10.27 14.47
C SER A 119 6.88 -11.26 15.41
N LEU A 120 5.54 -11.24 15.44
CA LEU A 120 4.77 -12.21 16.21
C LEU A 120 4.80 -13.59 15.57
N GLU A 121 4.77 -13.70 14.24
CA GLU A 121 4.89 -14.98 13.53
C GLU A 121 6.26 -15.65 13.79
N THR A 122 7.35 -14.89 13.94
CA THR A 122 8.69 -15.44 14.22
C THR A 122 8.94 -15.86 15.67
N ALA A 123 8.13 -15.39 16.61
CA ALA A 123 8.31 -15.63 18.05
C ALA A 123 7.53 -16.85 18.58
N ALA A 124 6.75 -17.53 17.73
CA ALA A 124 5.98 -18.73 18.05
C ALA A 124 6.55 -19.94 17.33
#